data_AF-X1HPI0-F1
#
_entry.id   AF-X1HPI0-F1
#
_cell.length_a   1.000
_cell.length_b   1.000
_cell.length_c   1.000
_cell.angle_alpha   90.00
_cell.angle_beta   90.00
_cell.angle_gamma   90.00
#
_symmetry.space_group_name_H-M   'P 1'
#
loop_
_entity.id
_entity.type
_entity.pdbx_description
1 polymer ?
#
loop_
_entity_poly.entity_id
_entity_poly.type
_entity_poly.pdbx_seq_one_letter_code
_entity_poly.pdbx_strand_id
1 'polypeptide(L)'
;KDGGTMGADALMWLCGVEKALLLAMDEPETIKEFLQIISKWNMKRMEIYLEEGIDILIKRAWYESTDLWSPSLYHKFIFPVFKKEIELVHQAGAKFAYIMTSGIMPLLNDFLELGIDVLIGVDPVQGKGTDLELLKERVVQL
;
A
#
# COMPACT_ATOMS: atom_id res chain seq x y z
N LYS A 1 8.38 -11.59 17.13
CA LYS A 1 8.91 -10.85 15.96
C LYS A 1 7.73 -10.61 15.05
N ASP A 2 7.12 -9.44 15.11
CA ASP A 2 5.95 -9.14 14.30
C ASP A 2 6.38 -8.91 12.85
N GLY A 3 5.99 -9.86 12.01
CA GLY A 3 6.26 -9.85 10.59
C GLY A 3 5.31 -8.94 9.82
N GLY A 4 4.36 -8.22 10.44
CA GLY A 4 3.35 -7.29 9.87
C GLY A 4 2.63 -7.76 8.59
N THR A 5 1.68 -6.98 8.11
CA THR A 5 1.08 -7.25 6.79
C THR A 5 2.02 -6.76 5.69
N MET A 6 2.05 -7.53 4.61
CA MET A 6 2.97 -7.34 3.49
C MET A 6 2.19 -6.91 2.25
N GLY A 7 2.89 -6.45 1.22
CA GLY A 7 2.30 -6.08 -0.06
C GLY A 7 3.32 -6.21 -1.17
N ALA A 8 3.38 -5.20 -2.03
CA ALA A 8 4.46 -5.09 -3.01
C ALA A 8 5.84 -4.93 -2.33
N ASP A 9 5.90 -4.57 -1.04
CA ASP A 9 7.12 -4.69 -0.22
C ASP A 9 7.74 -6.09 -0.29
N ALA A 10 6.92 -7.15 -0.24
CA ALA A 10 7.42 -8.52 -0.31
C ALA A 10 7.97 -8.85 -1.70
N LEU A 11 7.39 -8.29 -2.77
CA LEU A 11 7.92 -8.44 -4.12
C LEU A 11 9.35 -7.89 -4.20
N MET A 12 9.57 -6.70 -3.62
CA MET A 12 10.90 -6.08 -3.59
C MET A 12 11.91 -6.92 -2.80
N TRP A 13 11.52 -7.54 -1.68
CA TRP A 13 12.44 -8.36 -0.89
C TRP A 13 12.75 -9.71 -1.52
N LEU A 14 11.81 -10.29 -2.26
CA LEU A 14 11.98 -11.60 -2.91
C LEU A 14 12.79 -11.49 -4.21
N CYS A 15 12.63 -10.40 -4.96
CA CYS A 15 13.24 -10.24 -6.28
C CYS A 15 14.41 -9.24 -6.31
N GLY A 16 14.51 -8.36 -5.31
CA GLY A 16 15.29 -7.13 -5.41
C GLY A 16 14.54 -6.04 -6.18
N VAL A 17 14.73 -4.78 -5.76
CA VAL A 17 13.99 -3.62 -6.30
C VAL A 17 14.19 -3.46 -7.81
N GLU A 18 15.43 -3.50 -8.29
CA GLU A 18 15.75 -3.31 -9.71
C GLU A 18 15.05 -4.36 -10.59
N LYS A 19 15.18 -5.64 -10.25
CA LYS A 19 14.57 -6.72 -11.01
C LYS A 19 13.04 -6.64 -10.98
N ALA A 20 12.45 -6.34 -9.82
CA ALA A 20 11.00 -6.19 -9.70
C ALA A 20 10.46 -5.07 -10.61
N LEU A 21 11.15 -3.92 -10.66
CA LEU A 21 10.75 -2.80 -11.50
C LEU A 21 10.95 -3.08 -13.00
N LEU A 22 12.07 -3.69 -13.39
CA LEU A 22 12.31 -4.09 -14.78
C LEU A 22 11.24 -5.08 -15.26
N LEU A 23 10.95 -6.11 -14.45
CA LEU A 23 9.88 -7.07 -14.76
C LEU A 23 8.50 -6.40 -14.82
N ALA A 24 8.22 -5.38 -14.02
CA ALA A 24 6.94 -4.67 -14.08
C ALA A 24 6.71 -3.97 -15.43
N MET A 25 7.79 -3.60 -16.12
CA MET A 25 7.76 -2.98 -17.43
C MET A 25 7.80 -4.03 -18.56
N ASP A 26 8.74 -4.95 -18.50
CA ASP A 26 9.04 -5.88 -19.60
C ASP A 26 8.15 -7.14 -19.58
N GLU A 27 7.79 -7.61 -18.39
CA GLU A 27 7.01 -8.83 -18.15
C GLU A 27 5.85 -8.60 -17.16
N PRO A 28 4.89 -7.71 -17.49
CA PRO A 28 3.87 -7.27 -16.54
C PRO A 28 2.96 -8.39 -16.01
N GLU A 29 2.70 -9.42 -16.81
CA GLU A 29 1.88 -10.56 -16.36
C GLU A 29 2.61 -11.39 -15.29
N THR A 30 3.94 -11.52 -15.39
CA THR A 30 4.77 -12.17 -14.36
C THR A 30 4.65 -11.43 -13.02
N ILE A 31 4.75 -10.09 -13.03
CA ILE A 31 4.58 -9.28 -11.81
C ILE A 31 3.16 -9.39 -11.25
N LYS A 32 2.15 -9.38 -12.12
CA LYS A 32 0.75 -9.53 -11.70
C LYS A 32 0.49 -10.87 -11.03
N GLU A 33 0.99 -11.97 -11.59
CA GLU A 33 0.87 -13.30 -10.99
C GLU A 33 1.61 -13.37 -9.65
N PHE A 34 2.81 -12.81 -9.57
CA PHE A 34 3.58 -12.82 -8.32
C PHE A 34 2.87 -12.02 -7.22
N LEU A 35 2.39 -10.81 -7.52
CA LEU A 35 1.61 -10.01 -6.57
C LEU A 35 0.32 -10.71 -6.14
N GLN A 36 -0.34 -11.48 -7.01
CA GLN A 36 -1.50 -12.29 -6.63
C GLN A 36 -1.14 -13.39 -5.64
N ILE A 37 0.00 -14.08 -5.83
CA ILE A 37 0.48 -15.09 -4.89
C ILE A 37 0.78 -14.46 -3.52
N ILE A 38 1.48 -13.32 -3.52
CA ILE A 38 1.81 -12.56 -2.29
C ILE A 38 0.52 -12.10 -1.60
N SER A 39 -0.42 -11.52 -2.35
CA SER A 39 -1.71 -11.05 -1.84
C SER A 39 -2.51 -12.18 -1.20
N LYS A 40 -2.62 -13.34 -1.88
CA LYS A 40 -3.34 -14.50 -1.35
C LYS A 40 -2.75 -14.99 -0.02
N TRP A 41 -1.42 -14.99 0.09
CA TRP A 41 -0.75 -15.33 1.34
C TRP A 41 -0.96 -14.24 2.41
N ASN A 42 -0.87 -12.97 2.04
CA ASN A 42 -1.03 -11.86 2.96
C ASN A 42 -2.46 -11.77 3.53
N MET A 43 -3.49 -11.92 2.69
CA MET A 43 -4.89 -11.89 3.13
C MET A 43 -5.19 -12.96 4.18
N LYS A 44 -4.67 -14.19 4.01
CA LYS A 44 -4.82 -15.25 5.04
C LYS A 44 -4.20 -14.89 6.38
N ARG A 45 -3.11 -14.11 6.36
CA ARG A 45 -2.49 -13.61 7.60
C ARG A 45 -3.34 -12.49 8.21
N MET A 46 -3.89 -11.61 7.36
CA MET A 46 -4.79 -10.56 7.81
C MET A 46 -6.05 -11.13 8.47
N GLU A 47 -6.66 -12.18 7.90
CA GLU A 47 -7.80 -12.88 8.49
C GLU A 47 -7.53 -13.29 9.95
N ILE A 48 -6.38 -13.92 10.21
CA ILE A 48 -5.98 -14.31 11.58
C ILE A 48 -5.86 -13.09 12.50
N TYR A 49 -5.31 -11.98 12.03
CA TYR A 49 -5.19 -10.77 12.85
C TYR A 49 -6.56 -10.14 13.15
N LEU A 50 -7.46 -10.19 12.18
CA LEU A 50 -8.81 -9.61 12.31
C LEU A 50 -9.71 -10.47 13.20
N GLU A 51 -9.56 -11.80 13.19
CA GLU A 51 -10.26 -12.72 14.10
C GLU A 51 -9.97 -12.43 15.58
N GLU A 52 -8.79 -11.90 15.90
CA GLU A 52 -8.43 -11.48 17.26
C GLU A 52 -9.05 -10.13 17.68
N GLY A 53 -9.80 -9.47 16.79
CA GLY A 53 -10.54 -8.24 17.10
C GLY A 53 -9.67 -6.99 17.26
N ILE A 54 -8.63 -6.84 16.43
CA ILE A 54 -7.78 -5.63 16.44
C ILE A 54 -8.54 -4.37 16.03
N ASP A 55 -8.20 -3.22 16.63
CA ASP A 55 -8.78 -1.93 16.25
C ASP A 55 -8.23 -1.39 14.93
N ILE A 56 -6.95 -1.67 14.65
CA ILE A 56 -6.21 -1.11 13.52
C ILE A 56 -5.20 -2.11 12.96
N LEU A 57 -5.21 -2.27 11.64
CA LEU A 57 -4.24 -3.04 10.90
C LEU A 57 -3.27 -2.09 10.20
N ILE A 58 -1.98 -2.20 10.53
CA ILE A 58 -0.93 -1.34 9.98
C ILE A 58 -0.17 -2.09 8.88
N LYS A 59 -0.30 -1.62 7.64
CA LYS A 59 0.47 -2.14 6.49
C LYS A 59 1.79 -1.39 6.33
N ARG A 60 2.85 -2.17 6.15
CA ARG A 60 4.15 -1.65 5.73
C ARG A 60 4.20 -1.63 4.21
N ALA A 61 4.42 -0.44 3.67
CA ALA A 61 4.35 -0.15 2.25
C ALA A 61 5.51 0.77 1.83
N TRP A 62 6.71 0.45 2.31
CA TRP A 62 7.91 1.25 2.11
C TRP A 62 8.29 1.43 0.64
N TYR A 63 7.90 0.47 -0.21
CA TYR A 63 8.22 0.46 -1.62
C TYR A 63 7.00 0.63 -2.52
N GLU A 64 5.86 1.08 -1.99
CA GLU A 64 4.62 1.19 -2.77
C GLU A 64 4.34 2.62 -3.26
N SER A 65 5.23 3.58 -2.98
CA SER A 65 5.08 4.99 -3.37
C SER A 65 5.44 5.27 -4.83
N THR A 66 5.17 6.51 -5.25
CA THR A 66 5.59 6.98 -6.58
C THR A 66 7.08 7.25 -6.74
N ASP A 67 7.89 7.02 -5.70
CA ASP A 67 9.35 6.99 -5.85
C ASP A 67 9.80 5.78 -6.68
N LEU A 68 8.98 4.72 -6.74
CA LEU A 68 9.28 3.47 -7.46
C LEU A 68 8.23 3.12 -8.50
N TRP A 69 6.96 3.44 -8.25
CA TRP A 69 5.85 3.08 -9.14
C TRP A 69 5.24 4.33 -9.76
N SER A 70 5.28 4.46 -11.09
CA SER A 70 4.46 5.49 -11.73
C SER A 70 2.98 5.29 -11.36
N PRO A 71 2.14 6.35 -11.33
CA PRO A 71 0.72 6.20 -11.04
C PRO A 71 0.05 5.11 -11.90
N SER A 72 0.39 5.04 -13.18
CA SER A 72 -0.10 3.99 -14.09
C SER A 72 0.28 2.56 -13.67
N LEU A 73 1.50 2.35 -13.16
CA LEU A 73 1.92 1.04 -12.65
C LEU A 73 1.29 0.75 -11.28
N TYR A 74 1.13 1.77 -10.44
CA TYR A 74 0.43 1.65 -9.15
C TYR A 74 -1.02 1.17 -9.37
N HIS A 75 -1.77 1.83 -10.28
CA HIS A 75 -3.14 1.43 -10.63
C HIS A 75 -3.21 0.03 -11.22
N LYS A 76 -2.21 -0.36 -12.02
CA LYS A 76 -2.16 -1.67 -12.67
C LYS A 76 -1.89 -2.80 -11.67
N PHE A 77 -1.02 -2.58 -10.69
CA PHE A 77 -0.44 -3.66 -9.89
C PHE A 77 -0.79 -3.60 -8.41
N ILE A 78 -0.76 -2.42 -7.80
CA ILE A 78 -0.89 -2.25 -6.34
C ILE A 78 -2.34 -1.98 -5.97
N PHE A 79 -2.98 -1.01 -6.62
CA PHE A 79 -4.35 -0.59 -6.31
C PHE A 79 -5.37 -1.75 -6.22
N PRO A 80 -5.41 -2.73 -7.15
CA PRO A 80 -6.43 -3.79 -7.11
C PRO A 80 -6.22 -4.78 -5.96
N VAL A 81 -4.97 -5.01 -5.56
CA VAL A 81 -4.62 -5.85 -4.41
C VAL A 81 -4.97 -5.11 -3.13
N PHE A 82 -4.58 -3.84 -3.07
CA PHE A 82 -4.74 -3.01 -1.90
C PHE A 82 -6.20 -2.73 -1.55
N LYS A 83 -7.05 -2.51 -2.56
CA LYS A 83 -8.50 -2.38 -2.39
C LYS A 83 -9.12 -3.57 -1.65
N LYS A 84 -8.74 -4.80 -2.03
CA LYS A 84 -9.26 -6.03 -1.39
C LYS A 84 -8.79 -6.17 0.06
N GLU A 85 -7.57 -5.75 0.34
CA GLU A 85 -7.01 -5.76 1.69
C GLU A 85 -7.76 -4.79 2.60
N ILE A 86 -8.04 -3.56 2.14
CA ILE A 86 -8.79 -2.56 2.90
C ILE A 86 -10.24 -3.01 3.10
N GLU A 87 -10.91 -3.50 2.05
CA GLU A 87 -12.26 -4.04 2.14
C GLU A 87 -12.38 -5.15 3.21
N LEU A 88 -11.39 -6.06 3.27
CA LEU A 88 -11.35 -7.11 4.29
C LEU A 88 -11.23 -6.54 5.72
N VAL A 89 -10.38 -5.54 5.91
CA VAL A 89 -10.18 -4.90 7.23
C VAL A 89 -11.43 -4.16 7.69
N HIS A 90 -12.05 -3.39 6.79
CA HIS A 90 -13.28 -2.67 7.10
C HIS A 90 -14.47 -3.61 7.35
N GLN A 91 -14.57 -4.73 6.63
CA GLN A 91 -15.59 -5.77 6.87
C GLN A 91 -15.49 -6.37 8.27
N ALA A 92 -14.27 -6.49 8.82
CA ALA A 92 -14.04 -6.93 10.18
C ALA A 92 -14.27 -5.82 11.24
N GLY A 93 -14.63 -4.60 10.82
CA GLY A 93 -14.86 -3.46 11.72
C GLY A 93 -13.59 -2.75 12.20
N ALA A 94 -12.42 -3.13 11.66
CA ALA A 94 -11.13 -2.53 12.01
C ALA A 94 -10.78 -1.36 11.08
N LYS A 95 -9.78 -0.58 11.48
CA LYS A 95 -9.20 0.53 10.72
C LYS A 95 -7.98 0.11 9.92
N PHE A 96 -7.78 0.71 8.75
CA PHE A 96 -6.63 0.44 7.90
C PHE A 96 -5.63 1.59 7.93
N ALA A 97 -4.39 1.29 8.30
CA ALA A 97 -3.30 2.25 8.27
C ALA A 97 -2.21 1.87 7.28
N TYR A 98 -1.66 2.88 6.60
CA TYR A 98 -0.72 2.72 5.51
C TYR A 98 0.55 3.53 5.78
N ILE A 99 1.69 2.86 5.92
CA ILE A 99 2.98 3.52 6.15
C ILE A 99 3.58 3.94 4.81
N MET A 100 3.78 5.24 4.62
CA MET A 100 4.44 5.78 3.42
C MET A 100 5.02 7.18 3.69
N THR A 101 6.30 7.36 3.39
CA THR A 101 7.07 8.55 3.76
C THR A 101 7.16 9.63 2.69
N SER A 102 7.13 9.22 1.42
CA SER A 102 7.38 10.06 0.24
C SER A 102 6.59 9.57 -0.96
N GLY A 103 6.55 10.34 -2.04
CA GLY A 103 5.90 9.98 -3.30
C GLY A 103 4.40 9.81 -3.18
N ILE A 104 3.76 10.57 -2.28
CA ILE A 104 2.35 10.33 -1.88
C ILE A 104 1.37 11.19 -2.67
N MET A 105 1.76 12.43 -2.98
CA MET A 105 0.84 13.44 -3.52
C MET A 105 0.19 13.03 -4.85
N PRO A 106 0.90 12.35 -5.79
CA PRO A 106 0.26 11.90 -7.03
C PRO A 106 -0.82 10.83 -6.83
N LEU A 107 -0.83 10.14 -5.68
CA LEU A 107 -1.77 9.05 -5.35
C LEU A 107 -2.81 9.45 -4.29
N LEU A 108 -2.85 10.73 -3.90
CA LEU A 108 -3.72 11.17 -2.81
C LEU A 108 -5.21 10.84 -3.07
N ASN A 109 -5.69 11.09 -4.29
CA ASN A 109 -7.08 10.76 -4.63
C ASN A 109 -7.34 9.25 -4.59
N ASP A 110 -6.36 8.44 -4.97
CA ASP A 110 -6.46 6.98 -4.89
C ASP A 110 -6.60 6.52 -3.45
N PHE A 111 -5.84 7.11 -2.51
CA PHE A 111 -5.91 6.77 -1.09
C PHE A 111 -7.26 7.12 -0.47
N LEU A 112 -7.84 8.25 -0.90
CA LEU A 112 -9.19 8.65 -0.49
C LEU A 112 -10.25 7.70 -1.07
N GLU A 113 -10.13 7.32 -2.35
CA GLU A 113 -11.02 6.34 -2.99
C GLU A 113 -10.93 4.96 -2.31
N LEU A 114 -9.72 4.53 -1.98
CA LEU A 114 -9.44 3.25 -1.32
C LEU A 114 -9.95 3.21 0.12
N GLY A 115 -10.21 4.36 0.75
CA GLY A 115 -10.69 4.44 2.12
C GLY A 115 -9.60 4.19 3.17
N ILE A 116 -8.37 4.63 2.92
CA ILE A 116 -7.31 4.55 3.95
C ILE A 116 -7.71 5.42 5.15
N ASP A 117 -7.75 4.83 6.35
CA ASP A 117 -8.14 5.55 7.56
C ASP A 117 -6.98 6.38 8.14
N VAL A 118 -5.75 5.89 8.03
CA VAL A 118 -4.56 6.57 8.57
C VAL A 118 -3.37 6.44 7.62
N LEU A 119 -2.82 7.57 7.18
CA LEU A 119 -1.52 7.63 6.50
C LEU A 119 -0.43 7.90 7.54
N ILE A 120 0.55 7.01 7.64
CA ILE A 120 1.59 7.04 8.69
C ILE A 120 2.94 7.40 8.08
N GLY A 121 3.63 8.33 8.74
CA GLY A 121 5.05 8.59 8.48
C GLY A 121 5.35 9.53 7.32
N VAL A 122 4.36 10.29 6.85
CA VAL A 122 4.59 11.32 5.82
C VAL A 122 5.68 12.29 6.29
N ASP A 123 6.76 12.39 5.52
CA ASP A 123 7.87 13.29 5.81
C ASP A 123 7.72 14.60 5.02
N PRO A 124 7.41 15.74 5.68
CA PRO A 124 7.25 17.03 5.01
C PRO A 124 8.58 17.72 4.66
N VAL A 125 9.71 17.20 5.15
CA VAL A 125 11.03 17.85 5.01
C VAL A 125 11.90 17.10 3.99
N GLN A 126 12.07 15.79 4.18
CA GLN A 126 12.94 14.97 3.32
C GLN A 126 12.14 14.14 2.31
N GLY A 127 10.83 13.97 2.52
CA GLY A 127 9.96 13.25 1.61
C GLY A 127 9.76 14.03 0.32
N LYS A 128 10.16 13.47 -0.82
CA LYS A 128 9.83 14.05 -2.12
C LYS A 128 8.36 13.85 -2.43
N GLY A 129 7.70 14.84 -3.04
CA GLY A 129 6.30 14.71 -3.43
C GLY A 129 5.36 14.49 -2.23
N THR A 130 5.61 15.20 -1.13
CA THR A 130 4.76 15.29 0.07
C THR A 130 4.40 16.76 0.32
N ASP A 131 3.21 16.99 0.87
CA ASP A 131 2.75 18.31 1.32
C ASP A 131 1.71 18.13 2.43
N LEU A 132 2.12 18.29 3.70
CA LEU A 132 1.23 18.06 4.83
C LEU A 132 0.10 19.10 4.95
N GLU A 133 0.32 20.33 4.48
CA GLU A 133 -0.70 21.37 4.51
C GLU A 133 -1.80 21.04 3.52
N LEU A 134 -1.43 20.75 2.27
CA LEU A 134 -2.38 20.36 1.24
C LEU A 134 -3.08 19.02 1.55
N LEU A 135 -2.38 18.06 2.15
CA LEU A 135 -3.00 16.82 2.65
C LEU A 135 -4.11 17.12 3.65
N LYS A 136 -3.83 17.97 4.65
CA LYS A 136 -4.81 18.34 5.66
C LYS A 136 -6.02 19.04 5.04
N GLU A 137 -5.80 19.95 4.11
CA GLU A 137 -6.89 20.65 3.40
C GLU A 137 -7.80 19.69 2.64
N ARG A 138 -7.21 18.70 1.95
CA ARG A 138 -7.96 17.73 1.13
C ARG A 138 -8.76 16.75 1.98
N VAL A 139 -8.20 16.26 3.08
CA VAL A 139 -8.88 15.26 3.93
C VAL A 139 -10.05 15.89 4.71
N VAL A 140 -9.98 17.18 5.06
CA VAL A 140 -11.06 17.88 5.81
C VAL A 140 -12.26 18.25 4.93
N GLN A 141 -12.14 18.18 3.60
CA GLN A 141 -13.23 18.48 2.65
C GLN A 141 -14.17 17.29 2.36
N LEU A 142 -13.88 16.11 2.93
CA LEU A 142 -14.67 14.88 2.79
C LEU A 142 -15.46 14.58 4.08
#